data_AF-A0A8T1TFY5-F1
#
_entry.id   AF-A0A8T1TFY5-F1
#
_cell.length_a   1.000
_cell.length_b   1.000
_cell.length_c   1.000
_cell.angle_alpha   90.00
_cell.angle_beta   90.00
_cell.angle_gamma   90.00
#
_symmetry.space_group_name_H-M   'P 1'
#
loop_
_entity.id
_entity.type
_entity.pdbx_description
1 polymer ?
#
loop_
_entity_poly.entity_id
_entity_poly.type
_entity_poly.pdbx_seq_one_letter_code
_entity_poly.pdbx_strand_id
1 'polypeptide(L)' 'MDLWVVDGSCQFHQCKPYAGYAALQVSTDIVLQGTVIPKSAQAAEIIAIVAPLDASNNKAPMTICSDSS' A
#
# COMPACT_ATOMS: atom_id res chain seq x y z
N MET A 1 4.25 -13.70 13.12
CA MET A 1 3.25 -13.56 12.04
C MET A 1 3.62 -12.31 11.26
N ASP A 2 3.72 -12.40 9.95
CA ASP A 2 4.02 -11.25 9.11
C ASP A 2 2.71 -10.54 8.73
N LEU A 3 2.38 -9.47 9.47
CA LEU A 3 1.12 -8.74 9.34
C LEU A 3 1.41 -7.35 8.78
N TRP A 4 0.71 -7.02 7.70
CA TRP A 4 0.77 -5.72 7.05
C TRP A 4 -0.61 -5.06 7.06
N VAL A 5 -0.65 -3.77 7.40
CA VAL A 5 -1.83 -2.92 7.23
C VAL A 5 -1.54 -1.96 6.09
N VAL A 6 -2.43 -1.89 5.11
CA VAL A 6 -2.20 -1.15 3.86
C VAL A 6 -3.39 -0.24 3.56
N ASP A 7 -3.10 0.88 2.92
CA ASP A 7 -4.10 1.88 2.51
C ASP A 7 -3.60 2.61 1.25
N GLY A 8 -4.54 2.93 0.35
CA GLY A 8 -4.31 3.65 -0.88
C GLY A 8 -5.21 4.89 -0.99
N SER A 9 -4.61 6.06 -1.05
CA SER A 9 -5.36 7.31 -1.17
C SER A 9 -5.17 8.00 -2.52
N CYS A 10 -6.21 8.73 -2.94
CA CYS A 10 -6.11 9.64 -4.07
C CYS A 10 -6.88 10.93 -3.77
N GLN A 11 -6.20 12.07 -3.94
CA GLN A 11 -6.78 13.39 -3.76
C GLN A 11 -6.59 14.26 -5.01
N PHE A 12 -7.53 15.16 -5.26
CA PHE A 12 -7.36 16.23 -6.25
C PHE A 12 -6.75 17.44 -5.57
N HIS A 13 -5.57 17.86 -6.04
CA HIS A 13 -4.88 19.05 -5.57
C HIS A 13 -4.50 19.92 -6.77
N GLN A 14 -4.83 21.21 -6.74
CA GLN A 14 -4.53 22.16 -7.85
C GLN A 14 -4.93 21.62 -9.24
N CYS A 15 -6.16 21.11 -9.37
CA CYS A 15 -6.71 20.54 -10.60
C CYS A 15 -5.96 19.30 -11.16
N LYS A 16 -5.08 18.67 -10.37
CA LYS A 16 -4.38 17.44 -10.74
C LYS A 16 -4.67 16.35 -9.71
N PRO A 17 -4.92 15.10 -10.14
CA PRO A 17 -4.97 14.00 -9.19
C PRO A 17 -3.56 13.74 -8.64
N TYR A 18 -3.50 13.29 -7.39
CA TYR A 18 -2.33 12.76 -6.70
C TYR A 18 -2.78 11.49 -6.01
N ALA A 19 -2.08 10.38 -6.27
CA ALA A 19 -2.37 9.10 -5.66
C ALA A 19 -1.10 8.57 -5.00
N GLY A 20 -1.25 7.95 -3.84
CA GLY A 20 -0.16 7.40 -3.07
C GLY A 20 -0.63 6.27 -2.17
N TYR A 21 0.31 5.40 -1.81
CA TYR A 21 0.06 4.23 -0.99
C TYR A 21 0.93 4.26 0.26
N ALA A 22 0.48 3.53 1.29
CA ALA A 22 1.30 3.17 2.42
C ALA A 22 1.04 1.71 2.83
N ALA A 23 2.09 1.04 3.30
CA ALA A 23 2.02 -0.30 3.88
C ALA A 23 2.90 -0.32 5.14
N LEU A 24 2.30 -0.67 6.28
CA LEU A 24 2.94 -0.76 7.59
C LEU A 24 3.08 -2.22 8.01
N GLN A 25 4.31 -2.66 8.28
CA GLN A 25 4.58 -3.95 8.92
C GLN A 25 4.42 -3.80 10.42
N VAL A 26 3.38 -4.42 10.98
CA VAL A 26 2.96 -4.20 12.39
C VAL A 26 4.01 -4.66 13.40
N SER A 27 4.84 -5.66 13.06
CA SER A 27 5.81 -6.24 13.98
C SER A 27 7.13 -5.47 14.08
N THR A 28 7.45 -4.65 13.09
CA THR A 28 8.77 -4.00 12.93
C THR A 28 8.69 -2.49 12.74
N ASP A 29 7.47 -1.94 12.61
CA ASP A 29 7.20 -0.53 12.27
C ASP A 29 7.83 -0.09 10.94
N ILE A 30 8.15 -1.04 10.05
CA ILE A 30 8.62 -0.72 8.69
C ILE A 30 7.46 -0.15 7.88
N VAL A 31 7.71 0.99 7.24
CA VAL A 31 6.75 1.66 6.35
C VAL A 31 7.28 1.66 4.93
N LEU A 32 6.49 1.11 4.00
CA LEU A 32 6.67 1.27 2.56
C LEU A 32 5.64 2.29 2.08
N GLN A 33 6.07 3.30 1.33
CA GLN A 33 5.17 4.33 0.84
C GLN A 33 5.70 4.98 -0.44
N GLY A 34 4.79 5.52 -1.24
CA GLY A 34 5.15 6.20 -2.47
C GLY A 34 3.96 6.71 -3.26
N THR A 35 4.26 7.31 -4.40
CA THR A 35 3.26 7.78 -5.37
C THR A 35 2.90 6.70 -6.38
N VAL A 36 1.67 6.73 -6.90
CA VAL A 36 1.15 5.71 -7.83
C VAL A 36 0.77 6.30 -9.20
N ILE A 37 1.00 5.51 -10.25
CA ILE A 37 0.50 5.72 -11.61
C ILE A 37 -0.18 4.43 -12.07
N PRO A 38 -1.42 4.46 -12.62
CA PRO A 38 -2.27 5.63 -12.84
C PRO A 38 -2.75 6.27 -11.53
N LYS A 39 -3.10 7.55 -11.59
CA LYS A 39 -3.52 8.30 -10.40
C LYS A 39 -5.01 8.07 -10.10
N SER A 40 -5.31 6.99 -9.39
CA SER A 40 -6.64 6.69 -8.85
C SER A 40 -6.54 6.07 -7.46
N ALA A 41 -7.63 6.12 -6.69
CA ALA A 41 -7.69 5.51 -5.37
C ALA A 41 -7.50 3.98 -5.46
N GLN A 42 -8.20 3.33 -6.40
CA GLN A 42 -8.11 1.88 -6.58
C GLN A 42 -6.72 1.42 -7.04
N ALA A 43 -6.03 2.21 -7.87
CA ALA A 43 -4.65 1.89 -8.22
C ALA A 43 -3.73 2.03 -7.01
N ALA A 44 -3.95 3.05 -6.16
CA ALA A 44 -3.20 3.21 -4.93
C ALA A 44 -3.39 2.02 -3.98
N GLU A 45 -4.61 1.53 -3.80
CA GLU A 45 -4.93 0.33 -3.00
C GLU A 45 -4.20 -0.91 -3.50
N ILE A 46 -4.23 -1.15 -4.82
CA ILE A 46 -3.53 -2.29 -5.42
C ILE A 46 -2.03 -2.20 -5.16
N ILE A 47 -1.41 -1.03 -5.35
CA ILE A 47 0.02 -0.86 -5.08
C ILE A 47 0.33 -1.00 -3.58
N ALA A 48 -0.56 -0.57 -2.69
CA ALA A 48 -0.42 -0.77 -1.26
C ALA A 48 -0.32 -2.26 -0.88
N ILE A 49 -1.05 -3.13 -1.59
CA ILE A 49 -0.98 -4.60 -1.44
C ILE A 49 0.29 -5.18 -2.10
N VAL A 50 0.69 -4.68 -3.27
CA VAL A 50 1.85 -5.19 -4.01
C VAL A 50 3.17 -4.86 -3.30
N ALA A 51 3.30 -3.67 -2.71
CA ALA A 51 4.52 -3.24 -2.03
C ALA A 51 5.07 -4.23 -0.97
N PRO A 52 4.26 -4.74 -0.01
CA PRO A 52 4.74 -5.73 0.95
C PRO A 52 5.01 -7.10 0.32
N LEU A 53 4.30 -7.47 -0.76
CA LEU A 53 4.58 -8.71 -1.52
C LEU A 53 5.95 -8.66 -2.19
N ASP A 54 6.31 -7.52 -2.81
CA ASP A 54 7.60 -7.31 -3.46
C ASP A 54 8.75 -7.17 -2.44
N ALA A 55 8.49 -6.55 -1.28
CA ALA A 55 9.48 -6.41 -0.21
C ALA A 55 9.74 -7.73 0.53
N SER A 56 8.77 -8.65 0.53
CA SER A 56 8.91 -9.94 1.19
C SER A 56 9.77 -10.89 0.35
N ASN A 57 11.01 -11.12 0.81
CA ASN A 57 11.88 -12.15 0.26
C ASN A 57 11.53 -13.57 0.76
N ASN A 58 10.53 -13.70 1.64
CA ASN A 58 10.27 -14.93 2.37
C ASN A 58 8.99 -15.62 1.87
N LYS A 59 9.08 -16.92 1.60
CA LYS A 59 7.92 -17.81 1.36
C LYS A 59 7.06 -18.05 2.61
N ALA A 60 7.25 -17.25 3.66
CA ALA A 60 6.49 -17.39 4.89
C ALA A 60 5.06 -16.87 4.66
N PRO A 61 4.04 -17.47 5.29
CA PRO A 61 2.69 -16.93 5.23
C PRO A 61 2.65 -15.49 5.76
N MET A 62 2.06 -14.60 4.97
CA MET A 62 1.81 -13.21 5.36
C MET A 62 0.31 -12.92 5.36
N THR A 63 -0.10 -11.92 6.14
CA THR A 63 -1.47 -11.42 6.19
C THR A 63 -1.44 -9.94 5.85
N ILE A 64 -2.28 -9.55 4.89
CA ILE A 64 -2.45 -8.17 4.45
C ILE A 64 -3.87 -7.75 4.80
N CYS A 65 -4.00 -6.66 5.55
CA CYS A 65 -5.27 -6.04 5.90
C CYS A 65 -5.42 -4.76 5.06
N SER A 66 -6.47 -4.71 4.23
CA SER A 66 -6.91 -3.53 3.48
C SER A 66 -8.39 -3.30 3.81
N ASP A 67 -8.83 -2.04 3.78
CA ASP A 67 -10.23 -1.64 3.91
C ASP A 67 -10.94 -1.49 2.56
N SER A 68 -10.21 -1.60 1.44
CA SER A 68 -10.76 -1.62 0.08
C SER A 68 -11.38 -2.97 -0.26
N SER A 69 -12.60 -2.94 -0.80
CA SER A 69 -13.41 -4.12 -1.20
C SER A 69 -13.12 -4.62 -2.61
#